data_AF-C5BM61-F1
#
_entry.id   AF-C5BM61-F1
#
_cell.length_a   1.000
_cell.length_b   1.000
_cell.length_c   1.000
_cell.angle_alpha   90.00
_cell.angle_beta   90.00
_cell.angle_gamma   90.00
#
_symmetry.space_group_name_H-M   'P 1'
#
loop_
_entity.id
_entity.type
_entity.pdbx_description
1 polymer ?
#
loop_
_entity_poly.entity_id
_entity_poly.type
_entity_poly.pdbx_seq_one_letter_code
_entity_poly.pdbx_strand_id
1 'polypeptide(L)'
;MTHSRSPDFTLIEWYAQRAAMAYNGEAAIRAAFPNTTLVATSRDQVQFFLEVDHTKKQQIIVVRGTANLSNAREDADYIQGLNSRLGIWVHRGFDADAQVVYEMVRGHLVPEYEIILTGHSLGAAISTLLMMYFSLDGLPLGPSINFGQPKVTNKKGVQLFANLPLARVVDENDLVPLVPPIDLIDEIHGGYEHLGTELVLLAGEYYCLLDEARAEHISLTDFWANLGNMSVHEHYMANYLANIQTKLLKSLAVPYVDRKKYYRLAASGE
;
A
#
# COMPACT_ATOMS: atom_id res chain seq x y z
N MET A 1 -28.41 5.55 5.82
CA MET A 1 -27.65 6.80 6.01
C MET A 1 -26.26 6.42 6.50
N THR A 2 -25.35 6.13 5.58
CA THR A 2 -23.94 5.86 5.90
C THR A 2 -23.25 7.20 6.09
N HIS A 3 -23.05 7.62 7.34
CA HIS A 3 -22.10 8.68 7.62
C HIS A 3 -20.71 8.14 7.29
N SER A 4 -20.28 8.32 6.05
CA SER A 4 -18.87 8.17 5.70
C SER A 4 -18.10 9.17 6.55
N ARG A 5 -17.49 8.67 7.62
CA ARG A 5 -16.69 9.48 8.53
C ARG A 5 -15.54 10.05 7.72
N SER A 6 -15.34 11.37 7.79
CA SER A 6 -14.20 11.99 7.12
C SER A 6 -12.91 11.29 7.57
N PRO A 7 -11.98 11.02 6.65
CA PRO A 7 -10.70 10.39 6.98
C PRO A 7 -9.92 11.23 7.99
N ASP A 8 -9.30 10.55 8.94
CA ASP A 8 -8.42 11.15 9.94
C ASP A 8 -7.02 11.31 9.34
N PHE A 9 -6.70 12.51 8.86
CA PHE A 9 -5.38 12.78 8.26
C PHE A 9 -4.23 12.74 9.27
N THR A 10 -4.48 12.93 10.56
CA THR A 10 -3.45 12.73 11.59
C THR A 10 -3.12 11.26 11.74
N LEU A 11 -4.13 10.38 11.72
CA LEU A 11 -3.90 8.94 11.69
C LEU A 11 -3.21 8.51 10.40
N ILE A 12 -3.64 9.00 9.23
CA ILE A 12 -3.00 8.69 7.95
C ILE A 12 -1.53 9.13 7.95
N GLU A 13 -1.20 10.32 8.49
CA GLU A 13 0.18 10.77 8.63
C GLU A 13 1.00 9.83 9.55
N TRP A 14 0.41 9.32 10.64
CA TRP A 14 1.07 8.37 11.55
C TRP A 14 1.48 7.07 10.85
N TYR A 15 0.66 6.57 9.90
CA TYR A 15 1.02 5.45 9.03
C TYR A 15 2.07 5.85 7.99
N ALA A 16 1.92 7.02 7.36
CA ALA A 16 2.80 7.49 6.31
C ALA A 16 4.24 7.71 6.82
N GLN A 17 4.40 8.25 8.04
CA GLN A 17 5.71 8.44 8.67
C GLN A 17 6.43 7.10 8.88
N ARG A 18 5.71 6.03 9.23
CA ARG A 18 6.27 4.66 9.35
C ARG A 18 6.66 4.10 7.99
N ALA A 19 5.77 4.18 7.01
CA ALA A 19 6.04 3.73 5.66
C ALA A 19 7.26 4.45 5.04
N ALA A 20 7.43 5.75 5.32
CA ALA A 20 8.61 6.51 4.92
C ALA A 20 9.88 6.06 5.66
N MET A 21 9.81 5.89 6.99
CA MET A 21 10.95 5.49 7.82
C MET A 21 11.45 4.07 7.50
N ALA A 22 10.61 3.21 6.91
CA ALA A 22 10.99 1.88 6.46
C ALA A 22 12.16 1.91 5.45
N TYR A 23 12.42 3.04 4.79
CA TYR A 23 13.55 3.23 3.87
C TYR A 23 14.87 3.56 4.56
N ASN A 24 14.85 3.89 5.85
CA ASN A 24 16.03 4.26 6.63
C ASN A 24 16.71 3.02 7.23
N GLY A 25 17.93 3.19 7.74
CA GLY A 25 18.65 2.13 8.46
C GLY A 25 18.07 1.89 9.87
N GLU A 26 18.35 0.72 10.43
CA GLU A 26 17.87 0.26 11.74
C GLU A 26 18.05 1.29 12.86
N ALA A 27 19.23 1.94 12.95
CA ALA A 27 19.51 2.93 13.99
C ALA A 27 18.52 4.11 13.93
N ALA A 28 18.17 4.58 12.74
CA ALA A 28 17.22 5.68 12.56
C ALA A 28 15.78 5.22 12.86
N ILE A 29 15.41 4.01 12.43
CA ILE A 29 14.09 3.42 12.72
C ILE A 29 13.89 3.33 14.24
N ARG A 30 14.85 2.75 14.97
CA ARG A 30 14.76 2.59 16.43
C ARG A 30 14.77 3.92 17.17
N ALA A 31 15.49 4.93 16.66
CA ALA A 31 15.47 6.27 17.21
C ALA A 31 14.11 6.96 17.03
N ALA A 32 13.47 6.78 15.87
CA ALA A 32 12.15 7.36 15.58
C ALA A 32 11.01 6.63 16.30
N PHE A 33 11.12 5.30 16.44
CA PHE A 33 10.09 4.44 17.01
C PHE A 33 10.66 3.54 18.13
N PRO A 34 10.69 4.03 19.39
CA PRO A 34 11.30 3.31 20.51
C PRO A 34 10.68 1.94 20.83
N ASN A 35 9.44 1.69 20.40
CA ASN A 35 8.75 0.40 20.57
C ASN A 35 9.18 -0.66 19.53
N THR A 36 10.14 -0.35 18.66
CA THR A 36 10.64 -1.29 17.65
C THR A 36 11.36 -2.47 18.31
N THR A 37 10.82 -3.69 18.13
CA THR A 37 11.39 -4.92 18.67
C THR A 37 12.22 -5.68 17.65
N LEU A 38 11.89 -5.55 16.35
CA LEU A 38 12.61 -6.20 15.25
C LEU A 38 12.83 -5.21 14.11
N VAL A 39 14.03 -5.20 13.54
CA VAL A 39 14.32 -4.67 12.21
C VAL A 39 15.07 -5.77 11.47
N ALA A 40 14.61 -6.13 10.27
CA ALA A 40 15.22 -7.21 9.51
C ALA A 40 15.11 -6.96 8.00
N THR A 41 15.99 -7.61 7.25
CA THR A 41 16.02 -7.56 5.80
C THR A 41 16.05 -8.99 5.26
N SER A 42 15.13 -9.32 4.36
CA SER A 42 15.08 -10.62 3.69
C SER A 42 16.30 -10.82 2.77
N ARG A 43 16.51 -12.05 2.30
CA ARG A 43 17.56 -12.34 1.30
C ARG A 43 17.36 -11.59 -0.01
N ASP A 44 16.10 -11.36 -0.36
CA ASP A 44 15.68 -10.60 -1.54
C ASP A 44 15.61 -9.09 -1.26
N GLN A 45 16.29 -8.63 -0.20
CA GLN A 45 16.47 -7.22 0.14
C GLN A 45 15.17 -6.49 0.49
N VAL A 46 14.15 -7.19 0.97
CA VAL A 46 12.95 -6.57 1.57
C VAL A 46 13.23 -6.27 3.03
N GLN A 47 13.33 -4.97 3.37
CA GLN A 47 13.46 -4.52 4.74
C GLN A 47 12.08 -4.36 5.38
N PHE A 48 11.94 -4.75 6.64
CA PHE A 48 10.75 -4.51 7.43
C PHE A 48 11.12 -4.30 8.90
N PHE A 49 10.19 -3.73 9.67
CA PHE A 49 10.32 -3.65 11.12
C PHE A 49 9.00 -3.95 11.84
N LEU A 50 9.11 -4.35 13.10
CA LEU A 50 8.01 -4.63 14.01
C LEU A 50 8.10 -3.69 15.21
N GLU A 51 7.03 -2.94 15.47
CA GLU A 51 6.82 -2.27 16.75
C GLU A 51 5.84 -3.10 17.60
N VAL A 52 6.05 -3.13 18.92
CA VAL A 52 5.11 -3.75 19.86
C VAL A 52 4.74 -2.74 20.94
N ASP A 53 3.47 -2.30 20.95
CA ASP A 53 2.91 -1.44 21.98
C ASP A 53 2.13 -2.28 22.99
N HIS A 54 2.77 -2.60 24.11
CA HIS A 54 2.17 -3.35 25.21
C HIS A 54 1.04 -2.60 25.93
N THR A 55 1.01 -1.26 25.85
CA THR A 55 -0.02 -0.44 26.51
C THR A 55 -1.32 -0.54 25.75
N LYS A 56 -1.25 -0.49 24.41
CA LYS A 56 -2.42 -0.62 23.53
C LYS A 56 -2.73 -2.06 23.14
N LYS A 57 -1.85 -3.00 23.45
CA LYS A 57 -1.90 -4.40 22.96
C LYS A 57 -1.94 -4.46 21.43
N GLN A 58 -1.09 -3.67 20.79
CA GLN A 58 -0.99 -3.55 19.34
C GLN A 58 0.44 -3.89 18.89
N GLN A 59 0.56 -4.41 17.68
CA GLN A 59 1.84 -4.66 17.04
C GLN A 59 1.79 -4.24 15.58
N ILE A 60 2.80 -3.51 15.13
CA ILE A 60 2.77 -2.81 13.85
C ILE A 60 3.88 -3.36 12.98
N ILE A 61 3.50 -3.93 11.84
CA ILE A 61 4.42 -4.46 10.85
C ILE A 61 4.53 -3.45 9.72
N VAL A 62 5.74 -2.97 9.49
CA VAL A 62 6.02 -1.95 8.49
C VAL A 62 6.98 -2.51 7.45
N VAL A 63 6.57 -2.55 6.19
CA VAL A 63 7.35 -3.14 5.11
C VAL A 63 7.83 -2.06 4.12
N ARG A 64 9.13 -2.05 3.85
CA ARG A 64 9.77 -1.14 2.90
C ARG A 64 9.41 -1.53 1.46
N GLY A 65 9.17 -0.53 0.61
CA GLY A 65 9.15 -0.74 -0.85
C GLY A 65 10.55 -0.91 -1.45
N THR A 66 10.62 -1.01 -2.77
CA THR A 66 11.90 -1.13 -3.48
C THR A 66 12.69 0.19 -3.38
N ALA A 67 13.98 0.12 -3.08
CA ALA A 67 14.86 1.29 -3.03
C ALA A 67 15.14 1.90 -4.41
N ASN A 68 15.00 1.10 -5.48
CA ASN A 68 15.11 1.53 -6.87
C ASN A 68 13.80 1.27 -7.61
N LEU A 69 12.94 2.28 -7.62
CA LEU A 69 11.62 2.19 -8.20
C LEU A 69 11.63 2.17 -9.74
N SER A 70 12.61 2.85 -10.37
CA SER A 70 12.75 2.86 -11.83
C SER A 70 13.00 1.46 -12.36
N ASN A 71 13.95 0.74 -11.75
CA ASN A 71 14.23 -0.65 -12.13
C ASN A 71 13.05 -1.56 -11.82
N ALA A 72 12.41 -1.42 -10.65
CA ALA A 72 11.28 -2.26 -10.26
C ALA A 72 10.09 -2.21 -11.25
N ARG A 73 9.95 -1.09 -11.95
CA ARG A 73 8.89 -0.83 -12.93
C ARG A 73 9.24 -1.37 -14.32
N GLU A 74 10.52 -1.32 -14.68
CA GLU A 74 11.06 -1.95 -15.89
C GLU A 74 11.05 -3.48 -15.77
N ASP A 75 11.37 -3.99 -14.57
CA ASP A 75 11.43 -5.43 -14.23
C ASP A 75 10.08 -5.99 -13.73
N ALA A 76 8.98 -5.23 -13.84
CA ALA A 76 7.67 -5.64 -13.36
C ALA A 76 7.07 -6.76 -14.22
N ASP A 77 7.62 -7.97 -14.08
CA ASP A 77 7.08 -9.20 -14.64
C ASP A 77 5.78 -9.53 -13.90
N TYR A 78 4.65 -9.17 -14.50
CA TYR A 78 3.30 -9.31 -13.95
C TYR A 78 2.78 -10.76 -13.94
N ILE A 79 3.55 -11.67 -13.37
CA ILE A 79 3.26 -13.10 -13.39
C ILE A 79 2.31 -13.43 -12.25
N GLN A 80 1.08 -13.82 -12.60
CA GLN A 80 0.15 -14.41 -11.64
C GLN A 80 0.58 -15.83 -11.27
N GLY A 81 0.48 -16.16 -9.99
CA GLY A 81 0.68 -17.50 -9.46
C GLY A 81 -0.45 -17.86 -8.48
N LEU A 82 -0.86 -19.12 -8.48
CA LEU A 82 -1.82 -19.62 -7.51
C LEU A 82 -1.12 -19.71 -6.15
N ASN A 83 -1.55 -18.87 -5.20
CA ASN A 83 -1.19 -19.04 -3.81
C ASN A 83 -2.03 -20.18 -3.23
N SER A 84 -1.40 -21.34 -2.99
CA SER A 84 -2.09 -22.54 -2.52
C SER A 84 -2.67 -22.39 -1.12
N ARG A 85 -2.07 -21.55 -0.27
CA ARG A 85 -2.53 -21.27 1.10
C ARG A 85 -3.81 -20.43 1.10
N LEU A 86 -3.86 -19.38 0.29
CA LEU A 86 -5.01 -18.46 0.20
C LEU A 86 -6.06 -18.94 -0.80
N GLY A 87 -5.73 -19.87 -1.69
CA GLY A 87 -6.63 -20.39 -2.72
C GLY A 87 -7.01 -19.37 -3.81
N ILE A 88 -6.16 -18.36 -4.03
CA ILE A 88 -6.38 -17.24 -4.95
C ILE A 88 -5.14 -16.98 -5.81
N TRP A 89 -5.33 -16.30 -6.93
CA TRP A 89 -4.23 -15.88 -7.81
C TRP A 89 -3.68 -14.55 -7.32
N VAL A 90 -2.37 -14.47 -7.19
CA VAL A 90 -1.66 -13.29 -6.71
C VAL A 90 -0.42 -13.05 -7.56
N HIS A 91 0.16 -11.86 -7.45
CA HIS A 91 1.45 -11.57 -8.07
C HIS A 91 2.54 -12.45 -7.44
N ARG A 92 3.19 -13.30 -8.23
CA ARG A 92 4.12 -14.35 -7.74
C ARG A 92 5.31 -13.77 -6.98
N GLY A 93 5.85 -12.63 -7.43
CA GLY A 93 6.95 -11.96 -6.74
C GLY A 93 6.55 -11.42 -5.37
N PHE A 94 5.37 -10.79 -5.29
CA PHE A 94 4.88 -10.22 -4.02
C PHE A 94 4.57 -11.34 -3.01
N ASP A 95 4.03 -12.45 -3.51
CA ASP A 95 3.78 -13.65 -2.72
C ASP A 95 5.06 -14.24 -2.12
N ALA A 96 6.09 -14.45 -2.95
CA ALA A 96 7.37 -14.97 -2.50
C ALA A 96 7.98 -14.09 -1.40
N ASP A 97 8.01 -12.76 -1.60
CA ASP A 97 8.51 -11.82 -0.61
C ASP A 97 7.67 -11.84 0.68
N ALA A 98 6.35 -11.86 0.55
CA ALA A 98 5.45 -11.90 1.70
C ALA A 98 5.58 -13.19 2.51
N GLN A 99 5.81 -14.34 1.88
CA GLN A 99 6.07 -15.60 2.59
C GLN A 99 7.37 -15.52 3.40
N VAL A 100 8.43 -14.94 2.84
CA VAL A 100 9.69 -14.75 3.56
C VAL A 100 9.51 -13.83 4.76
N VAL A 101 8.86 -12.67 4.58
CA VAL A 101 8.58 -11.73 5.69
C VAL A 101 7.68 -12.39 6.74
N TYR A 102 6.65 -13.13 6.34
CA TYR A 102 5.75 -13.85 7.24
C TYR A 102 6.52 -14.83 8.15
N GLU A 103 7.40 -15.65 7.59
CA GLU A 103 8.20 -16.60 8.37
C GLU A 103 9.18 -15.90 9.31
N MET A 104 9.75 -14.77 8.90
CA MET A 104 10.68 -14.00 9.73
C MET A 104 9.98 -13.26 10.87
N VAL A 105 8.73 -12.80 10.70
CA VAL A 105 8.04 -11.99 11.71
C VAL A 105 7.18 -12.84 12.66
N ARG A 106 6.61 -13.96 12.21
CA ARG A 106 5.59 -14.71 12.98
C ARG A 106 6.04 -15.18 14.36
N GLY A 107 7.34 -15.50 14.52
CA GLY A 107 7.93 -15.90 15.80
C GLY A 107 8.12 -14.75 16.80
N HIS A 108 7.95 -13.50 16.36
CA HIS A 108 8.10 -12.29 17.17
C HIS A 108 6.76 -11.65 17.54
N LEU A 109 5.64 -12.15 16.97
CA LEU A 109 4.31 -11.63 17.25
C LEU A 109 3.82 -12.09 18.63
N VAL A 110 3.06 -11.21 19.29
CA VAL A 110 2.31 -11.53 20.50
C VAL A 110 0.91 -12.01 20.06
N PRO A 111 0.51 -13.27 20.34
CA PRO A 111 -0.68 -13.90 19.74
C PRO A 111 -2.03 -13.20 19.93
N GLU A 112 -2.19 -12.40 20.97
CA GLU A 112 -3.43 -11.68 21.28
C GLU A 112 -3.38 -10.20 20.91
N TYR A 113 -2.24 -9.70 20.42
CA TYR A 113 -2.08 -8.30 20.10
C TYR A 113 -2.59 -8.06 18.68
N GLU A 114 -3.37 -7.01 18.53
CA GLU A 114 -3.90 -6.58 17.25
C GLU A 114 -2.74 -6.24 16.30
N ILE A 115 -2.72 -6.88 15.12
CA ILE A 115 -1.73 -6.64 14.08
C ILE A 115 -2.23 -5.52 13.18
N ILE A 116 -1.41 -4.49 13.08
CA ILE A 116 -1.59 -3.37 12.17
C ILE A 116 -0.49 -3.44 11.12
N LEU A 117 -0.83 -3.26 9.85
CA LEU A 117 0.13 -3.31 8.76
C LEU A 117 0.17 -2.00 7.98
N THR A 118 1.36 -1.68 7.48
CA THR A 118 1.55 -0.60 6.53
C THR A 118 2.78 -0.84 5.68
N GLY A 119 2.78 -0.22 4.51
CA GLY A 119 3.90 -0.23 3.61
C GLY A 119 3.67 0.76 2.49
N HIS A 120 4.70 0.91 1.68
CA HIS A 120 4.68 1.75 0.50
C HIS A 120 5.14 0.94 -0.72
N SER A 121 4.55 1.18 -1.89
CA SER A 121 4.96 0.54 -3.14
C SER A 121 4.92 -1.00 -3.06
N LEU A 122 5.99 -1.71 -3.42
CA LEU A 122 6.19 -3.14 -3.17
C LEU A 122 5.87 -3.53 -1.71
N GLY A 123 6.27 -2.71 -0.73
CA GLY A 123 6.02 -2.97 0.68
C GLY A 123 4.53 -2.95 1.03
N ALA A 124 3.74 -2.12 0.34
CA ALA A 124 2.28 -2.13 0.47
C ALA A 124 1.65 -3.41 -0.11
N ALA A 125 2.20 -3.93 -1.21
CA ALA A 125 1.75 -5.20 -1.79
C ALA A 125 2.02 -6.37 -0.81
N ILE A 126 3.23 -6.40 -0.25
CA ILE A 126 3.64 -7.40 0.75
C ILE A 126 2.80 -7.27 2.01
N SER A 127 2.60 -6.05 2.52
CA SER A 127 1.72 -5.74 3.66
C SER A 127 0.30 -6.30 3.46
N THR A 128 -0.26 -6.16 2.25
CA THR A 128 -1.58 -6.72 1.91
C THR A 128 -1.61 -8.24 1.99
N LEU A 129 -0.60 -8.92 1.43
CA LEU A 129 -0.52 -10.39 1.48
C LEU A 129 -0.28 -10.91 2.89
N LEU A 130 0.55 -10.23 3.68
CA LEU A 130 0.73 -10.52 5.10
C LEU A 130 -0.60 -10.44 5.86
N MET A 131 -1.40 -9.40 5.59
CA MET A 131 -2.72 -9.24 6.18
C MET A 131 -3.65 -10.41 5.82
N MET A 132 -3.61 -10.88 4.57
CA MET A 132 -4.36 -12.09 4.15
C MET A 132 -3.88 -13.35 4.88
N TYR A 133 -2.56 -13.54 5.05
CA TYR A 133 -2.01 -14.68 5.79
C TYR A 133 -2.44 -14.67 7.25
N PHE A 134 -2.29 -13.54 7.94
CA PHE A 134 -2.67 -13.42 9.34
C PHE A 134 -4.19 -13.54 9.55
N SER A 135 -4.99 -13.07 8.59
CA SER A 135 -6.43 -13.29 8.60
C SER A 135 -6.78 -14.77 8.49
N LEU A 136 -6.10 -15.52 7.63
CA LEU A 136 -6.31 -16.96 7.48
C LEU A 136 -5.91 -17.72 8.75
N ASP A 137 -4.89 -17.24 9.46
CA ASP A 137 -4.44 -17.79 10.75
C ASP A 137 -5.33 -17.42 11.93
N GLY A 138 -6.36 -16.59 11.71
CA GLY A 138 -7.27 -16.14 12.76
C GLY A 138 -6.65 -15.17 13.76
N LEU A 139 -5.56 -14.47 13.39
CA LEU A 139 -4.95 -13.46 14.24
C LEU A 139 -5.78 -12.16 14.22
N PRO A 140 -5.81 -11.40 15.33
CA PRO A 140 -6.56 -10.15 15.40
C PRO A 140 -5.92 -9.10 14.49
N LEU A 141 -6.71 -8.54 13.57
CA LEU A 141 -6.28 -7.52 12.61
C LEU A 141 -6.91 -6.18 12.93
N GLY A 142 -6.09 -5.14 12.99
CA GLY A 142 -6.51 -3.76 13.14
C GLY A 142 -6.59 -3.03 11.80
N PRO A 143 -7.18 -1.82 11.79
CA PRO A 143 -7.14 -0.93 10.65
C PRO A 143 -5.72 -0.76 10.12
N SER A 144 -5.55 -0.97 8.81
CA SER A 144 -4.25 -0.92 8.14
C SER A 144 -4.32 0.04 6.97
N ILE A 145 -3.25 0.80 6.72
CA ILE A 145 -3.18 1.80 5.65
C ILE A 145 -1.93 1.58 4.84
N ASN A 146 -2.10 1.41 3.54
CA ASN A 146 -1.01 1.26 2.58
C ASN A 146 -0.92 2.47 1.64
N PHE A 147 0.28 2.78 1.14
CA PHE A 147 0.55 3.93 0.28
C PHE A 147 1.07 3.47 -1.09
N GLY A 148 0.56 4.02 -2.18
CA GLY A 148 1.03 3.68 -3.52
C GLY A 148 0.95 2.18 -3.84
N GLN A 149 -0.04 1.48 -3.26
CA GLN A 149 -0.14 0.03 -3.35
C GLN A 149 -0.45 -0.42 -4.78
N PRO A 150 0.34 -1.31 -5.41
CA PRO A 150 -0.01 -1.96 -6.67
C PRO A 150 -1.10 -3.03 -6.44
N LYS A 151 -1.80 -3.46 -7.49
CA LYS A 151 -2.79 -4.53 -7.38
C LYS A 151 -2.09 -5.86 -7.08
N VAL A 152 -2.69 -6.64 -6.19
CA VAL A 152 -2.06 -7.82 -5.59
C VAL A 152 -2.69 -9.13 -6.07
N THR A 153 -3.98 -9.13 -6.36
CA THR A 153 -4.78 -10.32 -6.64
C THR A 153 -5.83 -10.05 -7.70
N ASN A 154 -6.57 -11.09 -8.09
CA ASN A 154 -7.69 -11.01 -9.01
C ASN A 154 -9.02 -10.82 -8.26
N LYS A 155 -10.12 -10.73 -9.02
CA LYS A 155 -11.49 -10.62 -8.50
C LYS A 155 -11.84 -11.61 -7.39
N LYS A 156 -11.39 -12.87 -7.51
CA LYS A 156 -11.65 -13.91 -6.51
C LYS A 156 -11.00 -13.54 -5.17
N GLY A 157 -9.76 -13.05 -5.19
CA GLY A 157 -9.07 -12.58 -3.98
C GLY A 157 -9.74 -11.36 -3.37
N VAL A 158 -10.15 -10.39 -4.18
CA VAL A 158 -10.90 -9.21 -3.70
C VAL A 158 -12.19 -9.63 -2.98
N GLN A 159 -12.94 -10.56 -3.56
CA GLN A 159 -14.18 -11.06 -2.96
C GLN A 159 -13.93 -11.84 -1.66
N LEU A 160 -12.91 -12.70 -1.64
CA LEU A 160 -12.59 -13.52 -0.46
C LEU A 160 -12.12 -12.68 0.73
N PHE A 161 -11.39 -11.59 0.46
CA PHE A 161 -10.78 -10.74 1.49
C PHE A 161 -11.43 -9.36 1.63
N ALA A 162 -12.64 -9.17 1.10
CA ALA A 162 -13.38 -7.90 1.11
C ALA A 162 -13.55 -7.27 2.50
N ASN A 163 -13.56 -8.09 3.57
CA ASN A 163 -13.76 -7.65 4.95
C ASN A 163 -12.45 -7.28 5.67
N LEU A 164 -11.29 -7.40 5.04
CA LEU A 164 -10.04 -6.96 5.66
C LEU A 164 -10.11 -5.44 5.92
N PRO A 165 -9.76 -4.96 7.14
CA PRO A 165 -9.78 -3.54 7.47
C PRO A 165 -8.59 -2.79 6.83
N LEU A 166 -8.51 -2.81 5.50
CA LEU A 166 -7.45 -2.22 4.70
C LEU A 166 -7.96 -0.98 3.95
N ALA A 167 -7.26 0.13 4.12
CA ALA A 167 -7.38 1.31 3.29
C ALA A 167 -6.12 1.52 2.46
N ARG A 168 -6.29 2.09 1.27
CA ARG A 168 -5.20 2.47 0.37
C ARG A 168 -5.22 3.97 0.17
N VAL A 169 -4.07 4.60 0.35
CA VAL A 169 -3.84 6.00 0.00
C VAL A 169 -3.06 6.03 -1.30
N VAL A 170 -3.60 6.74 -2.28
CA VAL A 170 -2.99 6.92 -3.61
C VAL A 170 -2.86 8.40 -3.89
N ASP A 171 -1.78 8.81 -4.53
CA ASP A 171 -1.68 10.15 -5.11
C ASP A 171 -2.22 10.13 -6.54
N GLU A 172 -3.01 11.13 -6.93
CA GLU A 172 -3.58 11.22 -8.28
C GLU A 172 -2.50 11.29 -9.38
N ASN A 173 -1.29 11.74 -9.05
CA ASN A 173 -0.16 11.81 -10.00
C ASN A 173 0.71 10.54 -9.97
N ASP A 174 0.41 9.59 -9.09
CA ASP A 174 1.14 8.35 -8.96
C ASP A 174 0.45 7.24 -9.76
N LEU A 175 1.17 6.69 -10.76
CA LEU A 175 0.65 5.63 -11.62
C LEU A 175 0.96 4.21 -11.11
N VAL A 176 1.74 4.04 -10.04
CA VAL A 176 2.05 2.69 -9.51
C VAL A 176 0.81 1.95 -9.02
N PRO A 177 -0.18 2.58 -8.38
CA PRO A 177 -1.44 1.90 -8.08
C PRO A 177 -2.17 1.34 -9.31
N LEU A 178 -1.84 1.81 -10.51
CA LEU A 178 -2.42 1.31 -11.75
C LEU A 178 -1.75 0.04 -12.27
N VAL A 179 -0.63 -0.41 -11.67
CA VAL A 179 -0.02 -1.71 -11.98
C VAL A 179 -0.49 -2.84 -11.08
N PRO A 180 -0.56 -4.08 -11.60
CA PRO A 180 -0.56 -4.42 -13.01
C PRO A 180 -1.79 -3.83 -13.73
N PRO A 181 -1.70 -3.52 -15.04
CA PRO A 181 -2.82 -2.99 -15.80
C PRO A 181 -3.99 -3.98 -15.83
N ILE A 182 -5.23 -3.47 -15.77
CA ILE A 182 -6.45 -4.30 -15.70
C ILE A 182 -6.65 -5.11 -16.98
N ASP A 183 -6.23 -4.56 -18.12
CA ASP A 183 -6.32 -5.21 -19.42
C ASP A 183 -5.28 -6.33 -19.59
N LEU A 184 -4.35 -6.50 -18.64
CA LEU A 184 -3.54 -7.72 -18.54
C LEU A 184 -4.41 -8.86 -18.01
N ILE A 185 -5.31 -9.32 -18.88
CA ILE A 185 -6.26 -10.39 -18.62
C ILE A 185 -5.59 -11.68 -19.05
N ASP A 186 -5.38 -12.58 -18.09
CA ASP A 186 -5.22 -13.99 -18.40
C ASP A 186 -6.62 -14.60 -18.54
N GLU A 187 -6.92 -15.23 -19.69
CA GLU A 187 -8.21 -15.86 -19.96
C GLU A 187 -8.61 -16.89 -18.88
N ILE A 188 -7.63 -17.46 -18.16
CA ILE A 188 -7.83 -18.48 -17.15
C ILE A 188 -8.06 -17.87 -15.76
N HIS A 189 -7.44 -16.72 -15.46
CA HIS A 189 -7.32 -16.21 -14.08
C HIS A 189 -7.99 -14.84 -13.85
N GLY A 190 -8.33 -14.11 -14.92
CA GLY A 190 -8.87 -12.76 -14.87
C GLY A 190 -7.83 -11.68 -14.55
N GLY A 191 -8.22 -10.43 -14.74
CA GLY A 191 -7.35 -9.27 -14.47
C GLY A 191 -7.10 -9.04 -12.98
N TYR A 192 -6.03 -8.30 -12.68
CA TYR A 192 -5.76 -7.84 -11.33
C TYR A 192 -6.76 -6.76 -10.89
N GLU A 193 -7.17 -6.81 -9.63
CA GLU A 193 -8.09 -5.87 -8.99
C GLU A 193 -7.54 -5.40 -7.64
N HIS A 194 -7.98 -4.22 -7.21
CA HIS A 194 -7.64 -3.66 -5.91
C HIS A 194 -8.55 -4.20 -4.81
N LEU A 195 -8.02 -4.26 -3.59
CA LEU A 195 -8.75 -4.58 -2.37
C LEU A 195 -8.70 -3.38 -1.41
N GLY A 196 -9.78 -3.17 -0.65
CA GLY A 196 -9.87 -2.12 0.37
C GLY A 196 -10.39 -0.77 -0.17
N THR A 197 -10.75 0.11 0.77
CA THR A 197 -11.23 1.47 0.45
C THR A 197 -10.09 2.32 -0.11
N GLU A 198 -10.38 3.23 -1.03
CA GLU A 198 -9.38 4.09 -1.65
C GLU A 198 -9.56 5.56 -1.24
N LEU A 199 -8.47 6.16 -0.77
CA LEU A 199 -8.36 7.59 -0.53
C LEU A 199 -7.38 8.17 -1.54
N VAL A 200 -7.88 9.07 -2.38
CA VAL A 200 -7.09 9.72 -3.42
C VAL A 200 -6.70 11.11 -2.95
N LEU A 201 -5.39 11.35 -2.85
CA LEU A 201 -4.83 12.65 -2.50
C LEU A 201 -4.83 13.56 -3.73
N LEU A 202 -5.46 14.73 -3.60
CA LEU A 202 -5.43 15.80 -4.62
C LEU A 202 -4.63 17.00 -4.10
N ALA A 203 -4.38 18.00 -4.94
CA ALA A 203 -3.65 19.19 -4.56
C ALA A 203 -4.30 19.92 -3.37
N GLY A 204 -3.48 20.51 -2.49
CA GLY A 204 -3.98 21.30 -1.36
C GLY A 204 -4.84 20.50 -0.38
N GLU A 205 -5.97 21.07 0.02
CA GLU A 205 -6.88 20.47 1.01
C GLU A 205 -7.80 19.36 0.45
N TYR A 206 -7.76 19.09 -0.86
CA TYR A 206 -8.77 18.27 -1.53
C TYR A 206 -8.44 16.77 -1.55
N TYR A 207 -9.44 15.92 -1.39
CA TYR A 207 -9.31 14.46 -1.52
C TYR A 207 -10.57 13.81 -2.11
N CYS A 208 -10.44 12.60 -2.63
CA CYS A 208 -11.58 11.73 -2.95
C CYS A 208 -11.58 10.52 -2.00
N LEU A 209 -12.78 10.01 -1.71
CA LEU A 209 -12.96 8.74 -1.01
C LEU A 209 -13.81 7.82 -1.87
N LEU A 210 -13.36 6.58 -2.03
CA LEU A 210 -14.06 5.55 -2.79
C LEU A 210 -14.25 4.32 -1.90
N ASP A 211 -15.51 3.94 -1.69
CA ASP A 211 -15.91 2.79 -0.86
C ASP A 211 -15.63 1.45 -1.54
N GLU A 212 -15.53 1.43 -2.88
CA GLU A 212 -15.18 0.26 -3.67
C GLU A 212 -13.94 0.54 -4.51
N ALA A 213 -13.07 -0.47 -4.61
CA ALA A 213 -11.96 -0.51 -5.54
C ALA A 213 -12.49 -0.39 -6.98
N ARG A 214 -12.52 0.83 -7.52
CA ARG A 214 -12.81 1.04 -8.93
C ARG A 214 -11.53 0.91 -9.74
N ALA A 215 -11.58 -0.02 -10.67
CA ALA A 215 -10.54 -0.21 -11.66
C ALA A 215 -10.71 0.90 -12.73
N GLU A 216 -9.90 1.95 -12.69
CA GLU A 216 -9.82 2.86 -13.83
C GLU A 216 -9.20 2.10 -15.01
N HIS A 217 -9.98 1.89 -16.07
CA HIS A 217 -9.48 1.33 -17.33
C HIS A 217 -8.58 2.36 -18.00
N ILE A 218 -7.27 2.18 -17.84
CA ILE A 218 -6.27 2.84 -18.66
C ILE A 218 -5.75 1.79 -19.62
N SER A 219 -5.90 2.06 -20.92
CA SER A 219 -5.34 1.21 -21.98
C SER A 219 -3.86 0.94 -21.71
N LEU A 220 -3.45 -0.33 -21.85
CA LEU A 220 -2.05 -0.75 -21.72
C LEU A 220 -1.09 0.19 -22.47
N THR A 221 -1.43 0.62 -23.68
CA THR A 221 -0.57 1.49 -24.50
C THR A 221 -0.35 2.88 -23.88
N ASP A 222 -1.43 3.51 -23.39
CA ASP A 222 -1.35 4.81 -22.72
C ASP A 222 -0.66 4.69 -21.36
N PHE A 223 -0.86 3.56 -20.68
CA PHE A 223 -0.20 3.24 -19.43
C PHE A 223 1.33 3.16 -19.61
N TRP A 224 1.83 2.40 -20.59
CA TRP A 224 3.27 2.29 -20.88
C TRP A 224 3.89 3.61 -21.34
N ALA A 225 3.17 4.42 -22.12
CA ALA A 225 3.65 5.72 -22.59
C ALA A 225 3.89 6.72 -21.45
N ASN A 226 3.04 6.71 -20.42
CA ASN A 226 3.15 7.59 -19.26
C ASN A 226 4.02 6.99 -18.15
N LEU A 227 4.61 5.81 -18.39
CA LEU A 227 5.27 5.03 -17.38
C LEU A 227 6.64 5.59 -16.95
N GLY A 228 7.29 6.41 -17.78
CA GLY A 228 8.70 6.82 -17.61
C GLY A 228 8.99 7.82 -16.47
N ASN A 229 9.13 9.11 -16.79
CA ASN A 229 9.86 10.05 -15.92
C ASN A 229 9.02 10.82 -14.87
N MET A 230 7.70 10.98 -15.04
CA MET A 230 6.89 11.76 -14.10
C MET A 230 6.31 10.93 -12.95
N SER A 231 5.97 9.65 -13.20
CA SER A 231 5.32 8.80 -12.20
C SER A 231 6.26 8.28 -11.10
N VAL A 232 7.57 8.15 -11.36
CA VAL A 232 8.52 7.68 -10.34
C VAL A 232 8.73 8.75 -9.26
N HIS A 233 8.77 10.02 -9.65
CA HIS A 233 8.91 11.12 -8.71
C HIS A 233 7.71 11.20 -7.76
N GLU A 234 6.50 11.25 -8.29
CA GLU A 234 5.28 11.39 -7.48
C GLU A 234 5.04 10.19 -6.54
N HIS A 235 5.61 9.02 -6.89
CA HIS A 235 5.54 7.82 -6.07
C HIS A 235 6.44 7.86 -4.82
N TYR A 236 7.34 8.84 -4.62
CA TYR A 236 8.14 8.85 -3.39
C TYR A 236 7.26 9.18 -2.16
N MET A 237 7.51 8.51 -1.03
CA MET A 237 6.81 8.78 0.24
C MET A 237 6.90 10.24 0.69
N ALA A 238 7.96 10.97 0.29
CA ALA A 238 8.06 12.41 0.55
C ALA A 238 6.90 13.19 -0.06
N ASN A 239 6.45 12.82 -1.26
CA ASN A 239 5.33 13.46 -1.96
C ASN A 239 3.99 13.08 -1.34
N TYR A 240 3.81 11.83 -0.92
CA TYR A 240 2.67 11.40 -0.12
C TYR A 240 2.59 12.19 1.20
N LEU A 241 3.68 12.27 1.96
CA LEU A 241 3.75 13.02 3.21
C LEU A 241 3.43 14.50 3.01
N ALA A 242 4.06 15.15 2.03
CA ALA A 242 3.80 16.56 1.73
C ALA A 242 2.31 16.80 1.41
N ASN A 243 1.66 15.89 0.68
CA ASN A 243 0.25 16.03 0.31
C ASN A 243 -0.73 15.64 1.43
N ILE A 244 -0.31 14.80 2.37
CA ILE A 244 -1.06 14.51 3.60
C ILE A 244 -1.00 15.73 4.53
N GLN A 245 0.17 16.37 4.64
CA GLN A 245 0.38 17.52 5.51
C GLN A 245 -0.48 18.73 5.16
N THR A 246 -0.75 18.96 3.87
CA THR A 246 -1.67 20.03 3.43
C THR A 246 -3.11 19.83 3.89
N LYS A 247 -3.47 18.62 4.34
CA LYS A 247 -4.83 18.23 4.76
C LYS A 247 -5.02 18.17 6.27
N LEU A 248 -3.95 18.37 7.06
CA LEU A 248 -4.00 18.31 8.52
C LEU A 248 -4.80 19.48 9.11
N LEU A 249 -4.67 20.68 8.53
CA LEU A 249 -5.40 21.85 9.01
C LEU A 249 -6.85 21.86 8.50
N LYS A 250 -7.03 21.51 7.22
CA LYS A 250 -8.33 21.47 6.56
C LYS A 250 -8.29 20.45 5.45
N SER A 251 -9.34 19.64 5.37
CA SER A 251 -9.52 18.66 4.31
C SER A 251 -10.94 18.73 3.74
N LEU A 252 -11.06 18.69 2.42
CA LEU A 252 -12.32 18.81 1.70
C LEU A 252 -12.48 17.63 0.73
N ALA A 253 -13.52 16.82 0.96
CA ALA A 253 -13.92 15.78 0.02
C ALA A 253 -14.48 16.44 -1.25
N VAL A 254 -14.05 15.95 -2.41
CA VAL A 254 -14.63 16.30 -3.71
C VAL A 254 -15.11 15.04 -4.43
N PRO A 255 -16.12 15.14 -5.31
CA PRO A 255 -16.52 14.01 -6.15
C PRO A 255 -15.34 13.53 -7.01
N TYR A 256 -15.18 12.22 -7.13
CA TYR A 256 -14.09 11.64 -7.93
C TYR A 256 -14.10 12.10 -9.39
N VAL A 257 -15.28 12.33 -9.96
CA VAL A 257 -15.44 12.86 -11.34
C VAL A 257 -14.84 14.27 -11.51
N ASP A 258 -14.70 15.03 -10.43
CA ASP A 258 -14.15 16.38 -10.42
C ASP A 258 -12.65 16.42 -10.12
N ARG A 259 -12.01 15.28 -9.81
CA ARG A 259 -10.61 15.21 -9.36
C ARG A 259 -9.63 15.90 -10.31
N LYS A 260 -9.90 15.87 -11.62
CA LYS A 260 -9.06 16.49 -12.66
C LYS A 260 -8.92 18.01 -12.49
N LYS A 261 -9.84 18.66 -11.78
CA LYS A 261 -9.78 20.09 -11.44
C LYS A 261 -8.75 20.41 -10.35
N TYR A 262 -8.28 19.40 -9.63
CA TYR A 262 -7.44 19.53 -8.43
C TYR A 262 -6.10 18.78 -8.59
N TYR A 263 -5.62 18.62 -9.82
CA TYR A 263 -4.29 18.09 -10.08
C TYR A 263 -3.21 19.03 -9.54
N ARG A 264 -2.10 18.46 -9.06
CA ARG A 264 -0.86 19.22 -8.94
C ARG A 264 -0.30 19.36 -10.35
N LEU A 265 -0.20 20.58 -10.85
CA LEU A 265 0.63 20.83 -12.02
C LEU A 265 2.06 20.48 -11.61
N ALA A 266 2.69 19.53 -12.31
CA ALA A 266 4.11 19.29 -12.14
C ALA A 266 4.81 20.64 -12.25
N ALA A 267 5.63 20.99 -11.25
CA ALA A 267 6.47 22.16 -11.36
C ALA A 267 7.29 21.99 -12.65
N SER A 268 7.00 22.81 -13.65
CA SER A 268 7.83 22.93 -14.83
C SER A 268 9.22 23.29 -14.33
N GLY A 269 10.13 22.32 -14.36
CA GLY A 269 11.50 22.51 -13.89
C GLY A 269 12.12 23.71 -14.61
N GLU A 270 12.66 24.62 -13.80
CA GLU A 270 13.78 25.49 -14.21
C GLU A 270 15.10 24.71 -14.09
#